data_AF-A0A1E5MN05-F1
#
_entry.id   AF-A0A1E5MN05-F1
#
_cell.length_a   1.000
_cell.length_b   1.000
_cell.length_c   1.000
_cell.angle_alpha   90.00
_cell.angle_beta   90.00
_cell.angle_gamma   90.00
#
_symmetry.space_group_name_H-M   'P 1'
#
loop_
_entity.id
_entity.type
_entity.pdbx_description
1 polymer ?
#
loop_
_entity_poly.entity_id
_entity_poly.type
_entity_poly.pdbx_seq_one_letter_code
_entity_poly.pdbx_strand_id
1 'polypeptide(L)'
;MVSGAVADLSAFRDARWIGGCPRCRGHLLASCAASGFTPDIVLETDNAAAVVGLVAAGLGVALLPRLALTTTVVPPGVHATPVGDELARRVEVVVARGAGRVPSVRAALAAVRGAAHLLG
;
A
#
# COMPACT_ATOMS: atom_id res chain seq x y z
N MET A 1 -14.14 -9.00 5.15
CA MET A 1 -14.57 -8.63 3.78
C MET A 1 -14.71 -7.13 3.72
N VAL A 2 -13.73 -6.42 3.15
CA VAL A 2 -13.80 -4.96 2.97
C VAL A 2 -14.62 -4.71 1.70
N SER A 3 -15.94 -4.75 1.82
CA SER A 3 -16.84 -4.17 0.82
C SER A 3 -17.10 -2.74 1.28
N GLY A 4 -16.30 -1.81 0.76
CA GLY A 4 -16.44 -0.38 1.01
C GLY A 4 -16.25 0.32 -0.32
N ALA A 5 -17.07 1.34 -0.58
CA ALA A 5 -16.94 2.19 -1.76
C ALA A 5 -15.48 2.61 -1.95
N VAL A 6 -14.97 2.54 -3.19
CA VAL A 6 -13.62 3.00 -3.52
C VAL A 6 -13.51 4.49 -3.18
N ALA A 7 -12.50 4.86 -2.42
CA ALA A 7 -12.23 6.25 -2.06
C ALA A 7 -11.58 6.99 -3.24
N ASP A 8 -12.13 8.15 -3.57
CA ASP A 8 -11.45 9.12 -4.41
C ASP A 8 -10.35 9.81 -3.60
N LEU A 9 -9.10 9.64 -4.02
CA LEU A 9 -7.94 10.22 -3.35
C LEU A 9 -8.00 11.76 -3.33
N SER A 10 -8.63 12.38 -4.34
CA SER A 10 -8.74 13.84 -4.45
C SER A 10 -9.57 14.46 -3.31
N ALA A 11 -10.49 13.69 -2.70
CA ALA A 11 -11.28 14.11 -1.56
C ALA A 11 -10.43 14.42 -0.30
N PHE A 12 -9.16 13.99 -0.29
CA PHE A 12 -8.21 14.18 0.80
C PHE A 12 -7.13 15.23 0.48
N ARG A 13 -7.33 16.04 -0.56
CA ARG A 13 -6.35 17.04 -1.02
C ARG A 13 -5.94 18.07 0.05
N ASP A 14 -6.86 18.41 0.94
CA ASP A 14 -6.67 19.40 2.02
C ASP A 14 -6.40 18.73 3.39
N ALA A 15 -6.27 17.41 3.42
CA ALA A 15 -5.93 16.68 4.63
C ALA A 15 -4.41 16.75 4.91
N ARG A 16 -4.05 16.55 6.18
CA ARG A 16 -2.66 16.35 6.60
C ARG A 16 -2.26 14.90 6.33
N TRP A 17 -1.11 14.70 5.69
CA TRP A 17 -0.64 13.38 5.26
C TRP A 17 0.50 12.86 6.11
N ILE A 18 0.41 11.57 6.43
CA ILE A 18 1.49 10.77 6.98
C ILE A 18 2.15 10.04 5.80
N GLY A 19 3.37 10.46 5.46
CA GLY A 19 4.21 9.83 4.45
C GLY A 19 5.01 8.66 5.01
N GLY A 20 5.85 8.06 4.16
CA GLY A 20 6.78 7.01 4.56
C GLY A 20 8.22 7.32 4.22
N CYS A 21 9.11 6.32 4.26
CA CYS A 21 10.50 6.48 3.78
C CYS A 21 10.54 6.99 2.33
N PRO A 22 11.71 7.43 1.82
CA PRO A 22 11.79 8.09 0.50
C PRO A 22 11.10 7.35 -0.65
N ARG A 23 11.10 6.01 -0.65
CA ARG A 23 10.37 5.20 -1.63
C ARG A 23 8.85 5.24 -1.47
N CYS A 24 8.37 5.10 -0.24
CA CYS A 24 6.94 5.18 0.08
C CYS A 24 6.41 6.60 -0.17
N ARG A 25 7.18 7.62 0.22
CA ARG A 25 6.89 9.03 -0.10
C ARG A 25 6.79 9.26 -1.59
N GLY A 26 7.74 8.74 -2.39
CA GLY A 26 7.70 8.87 -3.84
C GLY A 26 6.43 8.28 -4.45
N HIS A 27 5.98 7.11 -3.97
CA HIS A 27 4.72 6.52 -4.40
C HIS A 27 3.51 7.36 -3.99
N LEU A 28 3.45 7.85 -2.74
CA LEU A 28 2.39 8.73 -2.28
C LEU A 28 2.28 9.99 -3.16
N LEU A 29 3.41 10.66 -3.41
CA LEU A 29 3.45 11.85 -4.26
C LEU A 29 2.96 11.56 -5.69
N ALA A 30 3.38 10.45 -6.27
CA ALA A 30 2.93 10.04 -7.61
C ALA A 30 1.42 9.75 -7.65
N SER A 31 0.89 9.06 -6.63
CA SER A 31 -0.54 8.76 -6.53
C SER A 31 -1.38 10.02 -6.37
N CYS A 32 -0.99 10.94 -5.47
CA CYS A 32 -1.68 12.22 -5.31
C CYS A 32 -1.62 13.08 -6.57
N ALA A 33 -0.46 13.10 -7.26
CA ALA A 33 -0.30 13.84 -8.51
C ALA A 33 -1.18 13.28 -9.64
N ALA A 34 -1.31 11.94 -9.73
CA ALA A 34 -2.25 11.30 -10.66
C ALA A 34 -3.72 11.67 -10.36
N SER A 35 -4.03 11.96 -9.10
CA SER A 35 -5.32 12.49 -8.65
C SER A 35 -5.40 14.03 -8.63
N GLY A 36 -4.41 14.73 -9.20
CA GLY A 36 -4.46 16.18 -9.42
C GLY A 36 -4.09 17.06 -8.23
N PHE A 37 -3.40 16.56 -7.20
CA PHE A 37 -2.97 17.40 -6.06
C PHE A 37 -1.58 17.04 -5.51
N THR A 38 -1.01 17.96 -4.73
CA THR A 38 0.22 17.72 -3.94
C THR A 38 -0.16 17.64 -2.47
N PRO A 39 0.18 16.56 -1.75
CA PRO A 39 -0.21 16.37 -0.35
C PRO A 39 0.62 17.24 0.60
N ASP A 40 0.01 17.73 1.68
CA ASP A 40 0.71 18.33 2.82
C ASP A 40 1.23 17.23 3.76
N ILE A 41 2.50 16.84 3.61
CA ILE A 41 3.12 15.77 4.40
C ILE A 41 3.67 16.37 5.70
N VAL A 42 3.06 16.00 6.82
CA VAL A 42 3.39 16.54 8.16
C VAL A 42 4.18 15.58 9.04
N LEU A 43 4.16 14.29 8.71
CA LEU A 43 4.84 13.22 9.43
C LEU A 43 5.33 12.16 8.43
N GLU A 44 6.43 11.48 8.75
CA GLU A 44 6.97 10.42 7.90
C GLU A 44 7.47 9.24 8.74
N THR A 45 7.04 8.03 8.40
CA THR A 45 7.54 6.79 9.02
C THR A 45 7.30 5.60 8.09
N ASP A 46 8.24 4.65 8.03
CA ASP A 46 8.11 3.42 7.24
C ASP A 46 7.54 2.24 8.03
N ASN A 47 7.22 2.43 9.31
CA ASN A 47 6.57 1.42 10.12
C ASN A 47 5.04 1.53 9.98
N ALA A 48 4.42 0.55 9.34
CA ALA A 48 2.96 0.53 9.11
C ALA A 48 2.14 0.59 10.42
N ALA A 49 2.60 -0.04 11.50
CA ALA A 49 1.92 0.03 12.80
C ALA A 49 1.99 1.44 13.39
N ALA A 50 3.13 2.14 13.21
CA ALA A 50 3.25 3.53 13.61
C ALA A 50 2.34 4.43 12.78
N VAL A 51 2.28 4.26 11.45
CA VAL A 51 1.35 5.00 10.58
C VAL A 51 -0.09 4.85 11.07
N VAL A 52 -0.54 3.62 11.29
CA VAL A 52 -1.90 3.34 11.74
C VAL A 52 -2.17 3.94 13.12
N GLY A 53 -1.20 3.91 14.04
CA GLY A 53 -1.30 4.55 15.35
C GLY A 53 -1.41 6.09 15.26
N LEU A 54 -0.67 6.72 14.35
CA LEU A 54 -0.74 8.16 14.10
C LEU A 54 -2.09 8.57 13.48
N VAL A 55 -2.64 7.75 12.58
CA VAL A 55 -4.00 7.92 12.05
C VAL A 55 -5.04 7.78 13.16
N ALA A 56 -4.91 6.76 14.02
CA ALA A 56 -5.80 6.57 15.17
C ALA A 56 -5.75 7.74 16.16
N ALA A 57 -4.60 8.40 16.28
CA ALA A 57 -4.43 9.61 17.08
C ALA A 57 -4.96 10.89 16.41
N GLY A 58 -5.53 10.81 15.20
CA GLY A 58 -6.10 11.94 14.47
C GLY A 58 -5.07 12.90 13.87
N LEU A 59 -3.82 12.45 13.69
CA LEU A 59 -2.73 13.31 13.21
C LEU A 59 -2.70 13.48 11.68
N GLY A 60 -3.46 12.67 10.95
CA GLY A 60 -3.58 12.77 9.50
C GLY A 60 -4.16 11.52 8.86
N VAL A 61 -4.08 11.47 7.53
CA VAL A 61 -4.43 10.31 6.69
C VAL A 61 -3.18 9.70 6.09
N ALA A 62 -3.27 8.45 5.63
CA ALA A 62 -2.15 7.75 5.01
C ALA A 62 -2.59 6.86 3.86
N LEU A 63 -1.70 6.68 2.88
CA LEU A 63 -1.84 5.68 1.83
C LEU A 63 -0.92 4.50 2.16
N LEU A 64 -1.50 3.32 2.39
CA LEU A 64 -0.76 2.10 2.70
C LEU A 64 -1.07 0.99 1.69
N PRO A 65 -0.08 0.18 1.29
CA PRO A 65 -0.33 -0.99 0.47
C PRO A 65 -1.15 -2.01 1.26
N ARG A 66 -2.12 -2.66 0.60
CA ARG A 66 -2.99 -3.67 1.23
C ARG A 66 -2.21 -4.75 2.00
N LEU A 67 -1.08 -5.18 1.45
CA LEU A 67 -0.22 -6.18 2.08
C LEU A 67 0.28 -5.74 3.47
N ALA A 68 0.62 -4.46 3.66
CA ALA A 68 1.04 -3.96 4.97
C ALA A 68 -0.12 -4.00 5.99
N LEU A 69 -1.35 -3.75 5.54
CA LEU A 69 -2.54 -3.86 6.40
C LEU A 69 -2.86 -5.30 6.79
N THR A 70 -2.52 -6.31 5.98
CA THR A 70 -2.77 -7.72 6.33
C THR A 70 -1.97 -8.21 7.53
N THR A 71 -0.85 -7.56 7.83
CA THR A 71 0.04 -7.92 8.94
C THR A 71 0.02 -6.88 10.07
N THR A 72 -0.79 -5.83 9.95
CA THR A 72 -0.85 -4.73 10.92
C THR A 72 -2.19 -4.73 11.64
N VAL A 73 -2.16 -4.65 12.98
CA VAL A 73 -3.38 -4.49 13.77
C VAL A 73 -3.93 -3.09 13.55
N VAL A 74 -5.19 -3.00 13.12
CA VAL A 74 -5.90 -1.73 12.94
C VAL A 74 -6.72 -1.41 14.19
N PRO A 75 -6.41 -0.33 14.93
CA PRO A 75 -7.15 0.08 16.12
C PRO A 75 -8.61 0.43 15.80
N PRO A 76 -9.53 0.30 16.77
CA PRO A 76 -10.90 0.78 16.63
C PRO A 76 -10.94 2.26 16.24
N GLY A 77 -11.83 2.63 15.32
CA GLY A 77 -11.98 4.00 14.82
C GLY A 77 -11.09 4.36 13.63
N VAL A 78 -10.15 3.50 13.24
CA VAL A 78 -9.42 3.65 11.97
C VAL A 78 -10.18 2.92 10.86
N HIS A 79 -10.53 3.66 9.81
CA HIS A 79 -11.19 3.13 8.63
C HIS A 79 -10.18 3.02 7.48
N ALA A 80 -10.01 1.81 6.95
CA ALA A 80 -9.23 1.56 5.75
C ALA A 80 -10.16 1.33 4.57
N THR A 81 -10.10 2.24 3.58
CA THR A 81 -10.91 2.19 2.37
C THR A 81 -9.99 1.97 1.16
N PRO A 82 -10.34 1.06 0.23
CA PRO A 82 -9.59 0.91 -1.02
C PRO A 82 -9.58 2.21 -1.83
N VAL A 83 -8.49 2.48 -2.53
CA VAL A 83 -8.42 3.53 -3.58
C VAL A 83 -8.50 2.86 -4.96
N GLY A 84 -8.70 3.66 -6.01
CA GLY A 84 -8.90 3.14 -7.37
C GLY A 84 -7.77 2.26 -7.89
N ASP A 85 -8.12 1.29 -8.72
CA ASP A 85 -7.20 0.28 -9.27
C ASP A 85 -6.11 0.89 -10.16
N GLU A 86 -6.30 2.10 -10.67
CA GLU A 86 -5.27 2.86 -11.38
C GLU A 86 -4.04 3.18 -10.51
N LEU A 87 -4.20 3.18 -9.18
CA LEU A 87 -3.13 3.34 -8.21
C LEU A 87 -2.54 2.00 -7.74
N ALA A 88 -3.06 0.87 -8.24
CA ALA A 88 -2.63 -0.45 -7.79
C ALA A 88 -1.17 -0.72 -8.15
N ARG A 89 -0.42 -1.22 -7.16
CA ARG A 89 0.96 -1.68 -7.36
C ARG A 89 0.96 -2.98 -8.15
N ARG A 90 1.73 -3.03 -9.23
CA ARG A 90 2.05 -4.30 -9.92
C ARG A 90 3.22 -5.03 -9.24
N VAL A 91 3.07 -6.33 -9.01
CA VAL A 91 4.11 -7.22 -8.48
C VAL A 91 4.34 -8.34 -9.48
N GLU A 92 5.56 -8.45 -9.99
CA GLU A 92 5.93 -9.44 -11.00
C GLU A 92 7.12 -10.28 -10.53
N VAL A 93 7.15 -11.55 -10.97
CA VAL A 93 8.30 -12.43 -10.78
C VAL A 93 8.97 -12.66 -12.12
N VAL A 94 10.19 -12.17 -12.26
CA VAL A 94 10.97 -12.26 -13.50
C VAL A 94 12.05 -13.33 -13.32
N VAL A 95 12.11 -14.28 -14.25
CA VAL A 95 13.12 -15.37 -14.26
C VAL A 95 13.72 -15.53 -15.64
N ALA A 96 14.97 -16.02 -15.72
CA ALA A 96 15.61 -16.33 -16.98
C ALA A 96 14.83 -17.41 -17.76
N ARG A 97 14.87 -17.35 -19.09
CA ARG A 97 14.23 -18.35 -19.94
C ARG A 97 14.76 -19.75 -19.62
N GLY A 98 13.87 -20.69 -19.33
CA GLY A 98 14.23 -22.07 -18.95
C GLY A 98 14.57 -22.29 -17.47
N ALA A 99 14.62 -21.23 -16.64
CA ALA A 99 14.96 -21.33 -15.21
C ALA A 99 13.98 -22.22 -14.42
N GLY A 100 12.73 -22.39 -14.88
CA GLY A 100 11.76 -23.31 -14.28
C GLY A 100 12.17 -24.79 -14.31
N ARG A 101 13.21 -25.16 -15.07
CA ARG A 101 13.81 -26.51 -15.05
C ARG A 101 14.68 -26.75 -13.82
N VAL A 102 15.16 -25.68 -13.17
CA VAL A 102 15.94 -25.77 -11.95
C VAL A 102 15.00 -26.05 -10.77
N PRO A 103 15.19 -27.15 -10.01
CA PRO A 103 14.24 -27.54 -8.96
C PRO A 103 13.98 -26.48 -7.90
N SER A 104 15.03 -25.78 -7.44
CA SER A 104 14.91 -24.71 -6.44
C SER A 104 14.14 -23.50 -6.96
N VAL A 105 14.36 -23.09 -8.22
CA VAL A 105 13.59 -22.01 -8.86
C VAL A 105 12.13 -22.39 -8.98
N ARG A 106 11.83 -23.62 -9.42
CA ARG A 106 10.46 -24.11 -9.53
C ARG A 106 9.75 -24.11 -8.16
N ALA A 107 10.43 -24.55 -7.11
CA ALA A 107 9.90 -24.54 -5.75
C ALA A 107 9.60 -23.11 -5.26
N ALA A 108 10.53 -22.17 -5.46
CA ALA A 108 10.33 -20.76 -5.13
C ALA A 108 9.15 -20.14 -5.88
N LEU A 109 9.03 -20.39 -7.20
CA LEU A 109 7.92 -19.93 -8.02
C LEU A 109 6.57 -20.48 -7.54
N ALA A 110 6.52 -21.77 -7.15
CA ALA A 110 5.31 -22.37 -6.60
C ALA A 110 4.90 -21.71 -5.27
N ALA A 111 5.87 -21.47 -4.37
CA ALA A 111 5.62 -20.79 -3.10
C ALA A 111 5.10 -19.36 -3.30
N VAL A 112 5.72 -18.58 -4.20
CA VAL A 112 5.28 -17.21 -4.51
C VAL A 112 3.88 -17.19 -5.12
N ARG A 113 3.57 -18.12 -6.04
CA ARG A 113 2.20 -18.25 -6.59
C ARG A 113 1.18 -18.62 -5.53
N GLY A 114 1.53 -19.51 -4.60
CA GLY A 114 0.68 -19.85 -3.45
C GLY A 114 0.38 -18.63 -2.57
N ALA A 115 1.35 -17.73 -2.40
CA ALA A 115 1.18 -16.49 -1.65
C ALA A 115 0.51 -15.34 -2.43
N ALA A 116 0.26 -15.49 -3.73
CA ALA A 116 -0.25 -14.42 -4.59
C ALA A 116 -1.62 -13.89 -4.14
N HIS A 117 -2.44 -14.72 -3.49
CA HIS A 117 -3.73 -14.31 -2.90
C HIS A 117 -3.60 -13.16 -1.87
N LEU A 118 -2.41 -12.96 -1.29
CA LEU A 118 -2.14 -11.83 -0.40
C LEU A 118 -2.06 -10.49 -1.14
N LEU A 119 -1.89 -10.51 -2.46
CA LEU A 119 -1.72 -9.33 -3.32
C LEU A 119 -3.02 -8.85 -3.96
N GLY A 120 -3.92 -9.76 -4.34
CA GLY A 120 -5.26 -9.45 -4.87
C GLY A 120 -5.91 -10.73 -5.33
#